data_AF-A0A929FCT6-F1
#
_entry.id   AF-A0A929FCT6-F1
#
_cell.length_a   1.000
_cell.length_b   1.000
_cell.length_c   1.000
_cell.angle_alpha   90.00
_cell.angle_beta   90.00
_cell.angle_gamma   90.00
#
_symmetry.space_group_name_H-M   'P 1'
#
loop_
_entity.id
_entity.type
_entity.pdbx_description
1 polymer ?
#
loop_
_entity_poly.entity_id
_entity_poly.type
_entity_poly.pdbx_seq_one_letter_code
_entity_poly.pdbx_strand_id
1 'polypeptide(L)' 'MSQKYVSRKTAPLQYTLRNLNSEAGRVAPGWGTAPLMAALLVALLIFMLIILQLYNGTIVLEGFNSN' A
#
# COMPACT_ATOMS: atom_id res chain seq x y z
N MET A 1 -21.32 -16.35 -1.49
CA MET A 1 -22.38 -15.99 -2.45
C MET A 1 -22.12 -16.72 -3.76
N SER A 2 -23.06 -17.52 -4.25
CA SER A 2 -22.96 -18.10 -5.60
C SER A 2 -23.18 -16.99 -6.63
N GLN A 3 -22.19 -16.75 -7.49
CA GLN A 3 -22.27 -15.74 -8.56
C GLN A 3 -23.30 -16.20 -9.60
N LYS A 4 -24.45 -15.54 -9.64
CA LYS A 4 -25.62 -15.91 -10.47
C LYS A 4 -25.44 -15.58 -11.96
N TYR A 5 -24.35 -14.91 -12.34
CA TYR A 5 -24.03 -14.49 -13.70
C TYR A 5 -22.57 -14.84 -14.04
N VAL A 6 -22.32 -16.08 -14.46
CA VAL A 6 -21.02 -16.46 -15.02
C VAL A 6 -21.10 -16.36 -16.53
N SER A 7 -20.44 -15.36 -17.11
CA SER A 7 -20.25 -15.30 -18.56
C SER A 7 -19.50 -16.56 -19.03
N ARG A 8 -20.02 -17.22 -20.06
CA ARG A 8 -19.47 -18.47 -20.60
C ARG A 8 -18.21 -18.25 -21.46
N LYS A 9 -17.86 -16.99 -21.76
CA LYS A 9 -16.64 -16.61 -22.48
C LYS A 9 -15.55 -16.27 -21.46
N THR A 10 -14.54 -17.11 -21.37
CA THR A 10 -13.32 -16.83 -20.59
C THR A 10 -12.22 -16.38 -21.53
N ALA A 11 -11.66 -15.20 -21.31
CA ALA A 11 -10.43 -14.81 -22.00
C ALA A 11 -9.28 -15.74 -21.53
N PRO A 12 -8.31 -16.09 -22.38
CA PRO A 12 -7.15 -16.88 -21.97
C PRO A 12 -6.43 -16.27 -20.74
N LEU A 13 -6.32 -14.94 -20.70
CA LEU A 13 -5.76 -14.19 -19.58
C LEU A 13 -6.59 -14.33 -18.29
N GLN A 14 -7.91 -14.40 -18.42
CA GLN A 14 -8.81 -14.58 -17.29
C GLN A 14 -8.56 -15.91 -16.59
N TYR A 15 -8.20 -16.99 -17.32
CA TYR A 15 -7.89 -18.27 -16.71
C TYR A 15 -6.68 -18.17 -15.76
N THR A 16 -5.61 -17.51 -16.19
CA THR A 16 -4.40 -17.33 -15.39
C THR A 16 -4.60 -16.38 -14.22
N LEU A 17 -5.40 -15.32 -14.39
CA LEU A 17 -5.59 -14.28 -13.37
C LEU A 17 -6.81 -14.49 -12.47
N ARG A 18 -7.69 -15.46 -12.76
CA ARG A 18 -8.94 -15.67 -12.00
C ARG A 18 -8.70 -15.83 -10.50
N ASN A 19 -7.63 -16.53 -10.13
CA ASN A 19 -7.31 -16.79 -8.73
C ASN A 19 -6.82 -15.54 -7.98
N LEU A 20 -6.40 -14.47 -8.67
CA LEU A 20 -6.00 -13.21 -8.04
C LEU A 20 -7.20 -12.38 -7.55
N ASN A 21 -8.38 -12.62 -8.11
CA ASN A 21 -9.62 -11.91 -7.76
C ASN A 21 -10.64 -12.83 -7.05
N SER A 22 -10.22 -14.00 -6.58
CA SER A 22 -11.13 -14.98 -5.97
C SER A 22 -11.46 -14.67 -4.50
N GLU A 23 -10.62 -13.89 -3.81
CA GLU A 23 -10.74 -13.59 -2.38
C GLU A 23 -11.44 -12.25 -2.10
N ALA A 24 -12.14 -11.67 -3.07
CA ALA A 24 -12.87 -10.42 -2.89
C ALA A 24 -13.87 -10.52 -1.71
N GLY A 25 -13.74 -9.61 -0.75
CA GLY A 25 -14.56 -9.59 0.47
C GLY A 25 -14.02 -10.45 1.61
N ARG A 26 -12.92 -11.20 1.42
CA ARG A 26 -12.20 -11.82 2.53
C ARG A 26 -11.45 -10.74 3.30
N VAL A 27 -11.63 -10.71 4.62
CA VAL A 27 -10.97 -9.77 5.53
C VAL A 27 -10.49 -10.49 6.78
N ALA A 28 -9.45 -9.95 7.44
CA ALA A 28 -9.06 -10.40 8.76
C ALA A 28 -10.02 -9.82 9.82
N PRO A 29 -10.46 -10.60 10.82
CA PRO A 29 -11.33 -10.09 11.87
C PRO A 29 -10.59 -9.15 12.84
N GLY A 30 -11.33 -8.26 13.50
CA GLY A 30 -10.78 -7.30 14.45
C GLY A 30 -9.91 -6.24 13.78
N TRP A 31 -8.80 -5.86 14.41
CA TRP A 31 -7.88 -4.83 13.91
C TRP A 31 -6.86 -5.33 12.89
N GLY A 32 -6.71 -6.65 12.74
CA GLY A 32 -5.73 -7.25 11.82
C GLY A 32 -4.34 -6.62 11.96
N THR A 33 -3.77 -6.19 10.84
CA THR A 33 -2.46 -5.51 10.78
C THR A 33 -2.55 -3.99 10.84
N ALA A 34 -3.72 -3.41 11.15
CA ALA A 34 -3.89 -1.95 11.19
C ALA A 34 -2.91 -1.23 12.14
N PRO A 35 -2.57 -1.75 13.33
CA PRO A 35 -1.55 -1.13 14.18
C PRO A 35 -0.16 -1.11 13.53
N LEU A 36 0.21 -2.19 12.84
CA LEU A 36 1.47 -2.27 12.09
C LEU A 36 1.47 -1.28 10.91
N MET A 37 0.36 -1.20 10.17
CA MET A 37 0.17 -0.22 9.11
C MET A 37 0.32 1.21 9.65
N ALA A 38 -0.30 1.54 10.79
CA ALA A 38 -0.19 2.85 11.42
C ALA A 38 1.27 3.18 11.80
N ALA A 39 2.01 2.22 12.37
CA ALA A 39 3.43 2.40 12.68
C ALA A 39 4.26 2.68 11.40
N LEU A 40 4.01 1.95 10.31
CA LEU A 40 4.68 2.18 9.03
C LEU A 40 4.29 3.53 8.41
N LEU A 41 3.03 3.96 8.53
CA LEU A 41 2.58 5.26 8.05
C LEU A 41 3.23 6.41 8.84
N VAL A 42 3.38 6.28 10.16
CA VAL A 42 4.07 7.27 10.99
C VAL A 42 5.56 7.33 10.61
N ALA A 43 6.21 6.19 10.42
CA ALA A 43 7.59 6.14 9.96
C ALA A 43 7.75 6.78 8.57
N LEU A 44 6.82 6.51 7.64
CA LEU A 44 6.77 7.12 6.31
C LEU A 44 6.56 8.64 6.41
N LEU A 45 5.66 9.10 7.29
CA LEU A 45 5.42 10.52 7.52
C LEU A 45 6.67 11.22 8.05
N ILE A 46 7.33 10.64 9.05
CA ILE A 46 8.59 11.17 9.59
C ILE A 46 9.65 11.23 8.49
N PHE A 47 9.79 10.17 7.68
CA PHE A 47 10.72 10.14 6.55
C PHE A 47 10.44 11.28 5.55
N MET A 48 9.17 11.46 5.15
CA MET A 48 8.75 12.53 4.24
C MET A 48 9.01 13.92 4.82
N LEU A 49 8.76 14.12 6.12
CA LEU A 49 9.03 15.38 6.80
C LEU A 49 10.53 15.69 6.89
N ILE A 50 11.37 14.68 7.11
CA ILE A 50 12.84 14.86 7.13
C ILE A 50 13.31 15.34 5.76
N ILE A 51 12.99 14.63 4.68
CA ILE A 51 13.46 15.02 3.34
C ILE A 51 12.90 16.39 2.91
N LEU A 52 11.66 16.71 3.29
CA LEU A 52 11.06 18.00 3.01
C LEU A 52 11.81 19.13 3.73
N GLN A 53 12.12 18.93 5.01
CA GLN A 53 12.82 19.94 5.82
C GLN A 53 14.29 20.08 5.43
N LEU A 54 14.94 19.00 4.96
CA LEU A 54 16.27 19.06 4.37
C LEU A 54 16.26 19.89 3.08
N TYR A 55 15.27 19.65 2.20
CA TYR A 55 15.12 20.44 0.97
C TYR A 55 14.82 21.92 1.26
N ASN A 56 14.00 22.20 2.27
CA ASN A 56 13.66 23.57 2.67
C ASN A 56 14.76 24.24 3.53
N GLY A 57 15.89 23.57 3.79
CA GLY A 57 16.96 24.06 4.65
C GLY A 57 16.55 24.33 6.10
N THR A 58 15.40 23.81 6.54
CA THR A 58 14.89 23.94 7.91
C THR A 58 15.66 23.02 8.86
N ILE A 59 16.02 21.82 8.38
CA ILE A 59 16.97 20.93 9.04
C ILE A 59 18.29 21.04 8.27
N VAL A 60 19.38 21.35 8.98
CA VAL A 60 20.75 21.38 8.43
C VAL A 60 21.52 20.21 9.01
N LEU A 61 22.15 19.41 8.15
CA LEU A 61 23.03 18.32 8.56
C LEU A 61 24.48 18.77 8.41
N GLU A 62 25.28 18.62 9.46
CA GLU A 62 26.71 18.91 9.39
C GLU A 62 27.38 18.05 8.29
N GLY A 63 28.16 18.69 7.43
CA GLY A 63 28.83 18.02 6.29
C GLY A 63 27.93 17.77 5.06
N PHE A 64 26.66 18.16 5.09
CA PHE A 64 25.78 18.13 3.92
C PHE A 64 25.65 19.53 3.31
N ASN A 65 25.97 19.66 2.03
CA ASN A 65 25.72 20.87 1.25
C ASN A 65 24.72 20.54 0.13
N SER A 66 23.64 21.31 0.06
CA SER A 66 22.59 21.16 -0.95
C SER A 66 22.87 21.92 -2.26
N ASN A 67 24.02 22.61 -2.36
CA ASN A 67 24.47 23.38 -3.53
C ASN A 67 25.65 22.72 -4.22
#